data_AF-A0A6J3EHN9-F1
#
_entry.id   AF-A0A6J3EHN9-F1
#
_cell.length_a   1.000
_cell.length_b   1.000
_cell.length_c   1.000
_cell.angle_alpha   90.00
_cell.angle_beta   90.00
_cell.angle_gamma   90.00
#
_symmetry.space_group_name_H-M   'P 1'
#
loop_
_entity.id
_entity.type
_entity.pdbx_description
1 polymer ?
#
loop_
_entity_poly.entity_id
_entity_poly.type
_entity_poly.pdbx_seq_one_letter_code
_entity_poly.pdbx_strand_id
1 'polypeptide(L)'
;MKLSVGIFFGGFFAALGVLLFLVAFGTDYWLLATEIGKCSKAPEDIGKATFHHEGFFWRCWFSGKVVEHNSSMWKFWYTNQSPSKNCTHAYLSPFPHIRDEHNSTSYDSAVIYRGFWTVLMLLGVLTIVVASFFIICAAPFASHILYKAGGGFYIIAGVLFSLVVVMYVIWVQAVADLENYTNMKKLDCPDFAVYVRYGWSFMLAPIGVFFALLAGMLFLLVGRAIYLRSD
;
A
#
# COMPACT_ATOMS: atom_id res chain seq x y z
N MET A 1 30.95 6.96 15.15
CA MET A 1 30.68 7.11 13.70
C MET A 1 31.24 8.46 13.24
N LYS A 2 31.96 8.54 12.12
CA LYS A 2 32.35 9.84 11.54
C LYS A 2 31.08 10.57 11.11
N LEU A 3 30.97 11.88 11.39
CA LEU A 3 29.75 12.67 11.10
C LEU A 3 29.33 12.56 9.63
N SER A 4 30.29 12.62 8.71
CA SER A 4 30.07 12.46 7.26
C SER A 4 29.44 11.11 6.90
N VAL A 5 29.83 10.03 7.58
CA VAL A 5 29.29 8.69 7.38
C VAL A 5 27.84 8.63 7.83
N GLY A 6 27.51 9.25 8.96
CA GLY A 6 26.13 9.33 9.47
C GLY A 6 25.19 10.10 8.55
N ILE A 7 25.65 11.26 8.06
CA ILE A 7 24.89 12.08 7.12
C ILE A 7 24.65 11.32 5.81
N PHE A 8 25.68 10.65 5.28
CA PHE A 8 25.56 9.87 4.05
C PHE A 8 24.55 8.74 4.17
N PHE A 9 24.70 7.86 5.18
CA PHE A 9 23.78 6.73 5.35
C PHE A 9 22.38 7.18 5.72
N GLY A 10 22.23 8.21 6.54
CA GLY A 10 20.92 8.81 6.85
C GLY A 10 20.22 9.29 5.57
N GLY A 11 20.94 10.05 4.73
CA GLY A 11 20.42 10.53 3.44
C GLY A 11 20.09 9.40 2.46
N PHE A 12 20.95 8.39 2.36
CA PHE A 12 20.74 7.23 1.50
C PHE A 12 19.49 6.44 1.91
N PHE A 13 19.33 6.11 3.19
CA PHE A 13 18.16 5.38 3.68
C PHE A 13 16.88 6.23 3.57
N ALA A 14 16.97 7.54 3.82
CA ALA A 14 15.85 8.46 3.62
C ALA A 14 15.36 8.45 2.17
N ALA A 15 16.28 8.59 1.20
CA ALA A 15 15.96 8.58 -0.22
C ALA A 15 15.37 7.24 -0.66
N LEU A 16 15.94 6.12 -0.20
CA LEU A 16 15.43 4.78 -0.49
C LEU A 16 14.03 4.57 0.10
N GLY A 17 13.79 4.99 1.35
CA GLY A 17 12.49 4.93 1.99
C GLY A 17 11.43 5.72 1.23
N VAL A 18 11.74 6.97 0.85
CA VAL A 18 10.84 7.82 0.05
C VAL A 18 10.53 7.18 -1.30
N LEU A 19 11.53 6.65 -2.00
CA LEU A 19 11.32 5.97 -3.28
C LEU A 19 10.39 4.76 -3.14
N LEU A 20 10.62 3.93 -2.13
CA LEU A 20 9.79 2.76 -1.85
C LEU A 20 8.34 3.17 -1.53
N PHE A 21 8.14 4.25 -0.78
CA PHE A 21 6.80 4.77 -0.52
C PHE A 21 6.12 5.31 -1.77
N LEU A 22 6.83 6.04 -2.64
CA LEU A 22 6.26 6.51 -3.91
C LEU A 22 5.80 5.35 -4.79
N VAL A 23 6.61 4.29 -4.88
CA VAL A 23 6.25 3.08 -5.64
C VAL A 23 5.10 2.34 -4.97
N ALA A 24 5.18 2.13 -3.66
CA ALA A 24 4.14 1.43 -2.91
C ALA A 24 2.80 2.16 -3.05
N PHE A 25 2.72 3.44 -2.67
CA PHE A 25 1.47 4.18 -2.63
C PHE A 25 0.99 4.68 -3.99
N GLY A 26 1.87 4.84 -4.98
CA GLY A 26 1.53 5.29 -6.32
C GLY A 26 0.95 4.21 -7.24
N THR A 27 1.08 2.94 -6.87
CA THR A 27 0.63 1.80 -7.68
C THR A 27 -0.67 1.19 -7.16
N ASP A 28 -1.36 0.48 -8.05
CA ASP A 28 -2.64 -0.18 -7.81
C ASP A 28 -2.50 -1.68 -7.51
N TYR A 29 -1.42 -2.07 -6.83
CA TYR A 29 -1.08 -3.46 -6.50
C TYR A 29 -0.86 -3.68 -4.99
N TRP A 30 -1.73 -3.12 -4.16
CA TRP A 30 -1.81 -3.45 -2.73
C TRP A 30 -2.63 -4.72 -2.47
N LEU A 31 -3.76 -4.86 -3.17
CA LEU A 31 -4.60 -6.07 -3.17
C LEU A 31 -4.52 -6.73 -4.54
N LEU A 32 -4.52 -8.07 -4.56
CA LEU A 32 -4.79 -8.88 -5.74
C LEU A 32 -5.94 -9.82 -5.39
N ALA A 33 -7.00 -9.84 -6.20
CA ALA A 33 -8.06 -10.82 -6.07
C ALA A 33 -8.26 -11.58 -7.38
N THR A 34 -8.63 -12.85 -7.28
CA THR A 34 -8.99 -13.69 -8.43
C THR A 34 -10.33 -14.34 -8.15
N GLU A 35 -11.32 -14.00 -8.95
CA GLU A 35 -12.64 -14.60 -8.94
C GLU A 35 -12.73 -15.66 -10.03
N ILE A 36 -13.18 -16.85 -9.65
CA ILE A 36 -13.34 -17.99 -10.55
C ILE A 36 -14.79 -18.45 -10.43
N GLY A 37 -15.53 -18.44 -11.53
CA GLY A 37 -16.89 -18.93 -11.60
C GLY A 37 -17.06 -19.90 -12.77
N LYS A 38 -17.28 -21.18 -12.50
CA LYS A 38 -17.65 -22.19 -13.52
C LYS A 38 -19.17 -22.24 -13.71
N CYS A 39 -19.80 -21.08 -13.84
CA CYS A 39 -21.25 -20.93 -13.69
C CYS A 39 -22.04 -21.22 -14.97
N SER A 40 -21.37 -21.23 -16.12
CA SER A 40 -21.97 -21.43 -17.43
C SER A 40 -21.61 -22.81 -17.99
N LYS A 41 -22.60 -23.55 -18.49
CA LYS A 41 -22.42 -24.86 -19.14
C LYS A 41 -21.81 -24.76 -20.55
N ALA A 42 -21.51 -23.55 -21.03
CA ALA A 42 -20.85 -23.35 -22.30
C ALA A 42 -19.37 -23.80 -22.21
N PRO A 43 -18.87 -24.62 -23.15
CA PRO A 43 -17.49 -25.10 -23.12
C PRO A 43 -16.45 -23.97 -23.21
N GLU A 44 -16.82 -22.77 -23.66
CA GLU A 44 -15.95 -21.58 -23.69
C GLU A 44 -15.74 -20.88 -22.34
N ASP A 45 -16.59 -21.15 -21.33
CA ASP A 45 -16.49 -20.53 -19.99
C ASP A 45 -15.67 -21.38 -19.01
N ILE A 46 -15.27 -22.59 -19.42
CA ILE A 46 -14.40 -23.46 -18.63
C ILE A 46 -13.02 -22.79 -18.50
N GLY A 47 -12.76 -22.28 -17.29
CA GLY A 47 -11.48 -21.64 -16.95
C GLY A 47 -11.45 -20.13 -17.15
N LYS A 48 -12.57 -19.42 -17.32
CA LYS A 48 -12.57 -17.94 -17.20
C LYS A 48 -12.48 -17.51 -15.74
N ALA A 49 -11.67 -16.48 -15.48
CA ALA A 49 -11.54 -15.82 -14.20
C ALA A 49 -11.48 -14.29 -14.38
N THR A 50 -11.94 -13.59 -13.35
CA THR A 50 -11.79 -12.13 -13.24
C THR A 50 -10.65 -11.85 -12.28
N PHE A 51 -9.68 -11.09 -12.75
CA PHE A 51 -8.53 -10.66 -11.98
C PHE A 51 -8.74 -9.22 -11.53
N HIS A 52 -8.52 -8.94 -10.25
CA HIS A 52 -8.63 -7.61 -9.67
C HIS A 52 -7.29 -7.22 -9.07
N HIS A 53 -6.94 -5.96 -9.23
CA HIS A 53 -5.86 -5.34 -8.47
C HIS A 53 -6.32 -3.97 -7.97
N GLU A 54 -5.93 -3.65 -6.74
CA GLU A 54 -6.36 -2.46 -6.03
C GLU A 54 -5.18 -1.79 -5.35
N GLY A 55 -5.10 -0.47 -5.42
CA GLY A 55 -4.26 0.35 -4.54
C GLY A 55 -5.04 1.49 -3.92
N PHE A 56 -4.35 2.59 -3.63
CA PHE A 56 -4.96 3.73 -2.94
C PHE A 56 -5.94 4.49 -3.82
N PHE A 57 -5.58 4.70 -5.09
CA PHE A 57 -6.32 5.59 -5.98
C PHE A 57 -7.24 4.82 -6.93
N TRP A 58 -6.82 3.64 -7.36
CA TRP A 58 -7.46 2.87 -8.42
C TRP A 58 -7.70 1.43 -8.00
N ARG A 59 -8.86 0.94 -8.41
CA ARG A 59 -9.22 -0.47 -8.46
C ARG A 59 -9.46 -0.81 -9.92
N CYS A 60 -8.80 -1.83 -10.43
CA CYS A 60 -8.97 -2.28 -11.80
C CYS A 60 -9.27 -3.77 -11.85
N TRP A 61 -9.99 -4.19 -12.89
CA TRP A 61 -10.26 -5.59 -13.15
C TRP A 61 -10.30 -5.92 -14.64
N PHE A 62 -10.01 -7.19 -14.94
CA PHE A 62 -10.01 -7.71 -16.30
C PHE A 62 -10.28 -9.22 -16.29
N SER A 63 -10.87 -9.72 -17.38
CA SER A 63 -11.13 -11.16 -17.56
C SER A 63 -9.93 -11.86 -18.19
N GLY A 64 -9.68 -13.10 -17.80
CA GLY A 64 -8.66 -13.94 -18.44
C GLY A 64 -8.85 -15.42 -18.15
N LYS A 65 -8.09 -16.28 -18.84
CA LYS A 65 -8.14 -17.74 -18.60
C LYS A 65 -7.25 -18.17 -17.42
N VAL A 66 -7.75 -19.02 -16.54
CA VAL A 66 -6.99 -19.71 -15.50
C VAL A 66 -6.16 -20.80 -16.19
N VAL A 67 -4.84 -20.66 -16.20
CA VAL A 67 -3.95 -21.73 -16.62
C VAL A 67 -3.66 -22.58 -15.38
N GLU A 68 -3.99 -23.87 -15.43
CA GLU A 68 -3.60 -24.83 -14.40
C GLU A 68 -2.07 -24.78 -14.21
N HIS A 69 -1.64 -24.72 -12.95
CA HIS A 69 -0.29 -24.44 -12.44
C HIS A 69 0.12 -22.96 -12.32
N ASN A 70 0.13 -22.49 -11.06
CA ASN A 70 1.02 -21.49 -10.45
C ASN A 70 1.23 -20.11 -11.11
N SER A 71 0.54 -19.79 -12.19
CA SER A 71 0.80 -18.60 -13.01
C SER A 71 -0.15 -17.41 -12.75
N SER A 72 -1.03 -17.49 -11.74
CA SER A 72 -1.97 -16.39 -11.43
C SER A 72 -1.25 -15.09 -11.03
N MET A 73 -0.10 -15.17 -10.32
CA MET A 73 0.68 -13.99 -9.94
C MET A 73 1.44 -13.35 -11.11
N TRP A 74 1.98 -14.15 -12.04
CA TRP A 74 2.74 -13.65 -13.18
C TRP A 74 1.90 -12.77 -14.12
N LYS A 75 0.60 -13.03 -14.22
CA LYS A 75 -0.36 -12.16 -14.93
C LYS A 75 -0.48 -10.75 -14.35
N PHE A 76 -0.28 -10.60 -13.04
CA PHE A 76 -0.30 -9.29 -12.40
C PHE A 76 1.05 -8.57 -12.52
N TRP A 77 2.15 -9.29 -12.82
CA TRP A 77 3.49 -8.73 -12.79
C TRP A 77 4.05 -8.31 -14.15
N TYR A 78 3.97 -9.15 -15.20
CA TYR A 78 4.76 -8.89 -16.41
C TYR A 78 4.19 -9.39 -17.75
N THR A 79 3.05 -10.10 -17.80
CA THR A 79 2.59 -10.70 -19.07
C THR A 79 1.09 -10.64 -19.30
N ASN A 80 0.69 -10.21 -20.51
CA ASN A 80 -0.64 -10.46 -21.09
C ASN A 80 -1.85 -9.96 -20.27
N GLN A 81 -1.75 -8.76 -19.71
CA GLN A 81 -2.98 -8.07 -19.28
C GLN A 81 -3.85 -7.82 -20.51
N SER A 82 -5.16 -8.06 -20.38
CA SER A 82 -6.12 -7.75 -21.44
C SER A 82 -5.96 -6.27 -21.85
N PRO A 83 -5.98 -5.95 -23.16
CA PRO A 83 -5.97 -4.56 -23.61
C PRO A 83 -7.14 -3.74 -23.04
N SER A 84 -8.25 -4.41 -22.73
CA SER A 84 -9.40 -3.83 -22.02
C SER A 84 -9.34 -4.17 -20.53
N LYS A 85 -9.13 -3.15 -19.70
CA LYS A 85 -9.30 -3.19 -18.26
C LYS A 85 -10.32 -2.14 -17.85
N ASN A 86 -11.17 -2.48 -16.89
CA ASN A 86 -12.10 -1.53 -16.29
C ASN A 86 -11.49 -1.04 -14.99
N CYS A 87 -11.40 0.28 -14.81
CA CYS A 87 -10.82 0.90 -13.63
C CYS A 87 -11.80 1.90 -13.05
N THR A 88 -11.93 1.88 -11.73
CA THR A 88 -12.71 2.84 -10.94
C THR A 88 -11.89 3.32 -9.76
N HIS A 89 -12.33 4.40 -9.13
CA HIS A 89 -11.65 4.94 -7.96
C HIS A 89 -11.82 4.02 -6.74
N ALA A 90 -10.72 3.61 -6.12
CA ALA A 90 -10.72 2.64 -5.02
C ALA A 90 -11.42 3.16 -3.75
N TYR A 91 -11.38 4.48 -3.49
CA TYR A 91 -11.95 5.07 -2.28
C TYR A 91 -13.48 4.99 -2.19
N LEU A 92 -14.19 4.83 -3.32
CA LEU A 92 -15.66 4.68 -3.39
C LEU A 92 -16.11 3.24 -3.62
N SER A 93 -15.17 2.31 -3.84
CA SER A 93 -15.49 0.94 -4.23
C SER A 93 -14.40 -0.02 -3.72
N PRO A 94 -14.24 -0.14 -2.39
CA PRO A 94 -13.28 -1.07 -1.82
C PRO A 94 -13.70 -2.50 -2.15
N PHE A 95 -12.76 -3.36 -2.57
CA PHE A 95 -13.08 -4.76 -2.80
C PHE A 95 -13.51 -5.45 -1.49
N PRO A 96 -14.56 -6.30 -1.49
CA PRO A 96 -15.34 -6.78 -2.65
C PRO A 96 -16.53 -5.91 -3.07
N HIS A 97 -16.90 -4.91 -2.26
CA HIS A 97 -18.13 -4.13 -2.44
C HIS A 97 -18.09 -3.25 -3.71
N ILE A 98 -19.25 -3.08 -4.34
CA ILE A 98 -19.44 -2.19 -5.49
C ILE A 98 -20.49 -1.15 -5.10
N ARG A 99 -20.24 0.10 -5.49
CA ARG A 99 -21.06 1.29 -5.21
C ARG A 99 -22.54 1.19 -5.67
N ASP A 100 -23.00 0.15 -6.34
CA ASP A 100 -24.38 0.08 -6.86
C ASP A 100 -25.26 -0.98 -6.15
N GLU A 101 -24.72 -1.74 -5.19
CA GLU A 101 -25.48 -2.63 -4.29
C GLU A 101 -25.71 -1.95 -2.92
N HIS A 102 -26.72 -1.08 -2.86
CA HIS A 102 -27.03 -0.30 -1.66
C HIS A 102 -28.09 -0.97 -0.77
N ASN A 103 -27.74 -1.13 0.53
CA ASN A 103 -28.58 -1.32 1.74
C ASN A 103 -27.85 -2.06 2.88
N SER A 104 -26.53 -2.31 2.77
CA SER A 104 -25.79 -3.05 3.79
C SER A 104 -24.93 -2.13 4.68
N THR A 105 -25.05 -2.30 6.00
CA THR A 105 -24.21 -1.64 7.01
C THR A 105 -22.71 -1.95 6.83
N SER A 106 -22.41 -3.09 6.19
CA SER A 106 -21.06 -3.50 5.81
C SER A 106 -20.39 -2.49 4.87
N TYR A 107 -21.10 -2.01 3.83
CA TYR A 107 -20.57 -1.02 2.89
C TYR A 107 -20.23 0.32 3.58
N ASP A 108 -21.11 0.82 4.44
CA ASP A 108 -20.88 2.10 5.13
C ASP A 108 -19.64 2.02 6.04
N SER A 109 -19.50 0.91 6.79
CA SER A 109 -18.32 0.68 7.62
C SER A 109 -17.03 0.59 6.80
N ALA A 110 -17.10 0.01 5.59
CA ALA A 110 -15.99 -0.11 4.68
C ALA A 110 -15.48 1.24 4.16
N VAL A 111 -16.41 2.11 3.76
CA VAL A 111 -16.09 3.46 3.29
C VAL A 111 -15.46 4.29 4.41
N ILE A 112 -16.01 4.23 5.63
CA ILE A 112 -15.46 4.94 6.79
C ILE A 112 -14.04 4.47 7.10
N TYR A 113 -13.83 3.15 7.11
CA TYR A 113 -12.52 2.55 7.34
C TYR A 113 -11.50 3.02 6.29
N ARG A 114 -11.88 3.01 5.01
CA ARG A 114 -11.04 3.54 3.93
C ARG A 114 -10.76 5.03 4.04
N GLY A 115 -11.71 5.81 4.55
CA GLY A 115 -11.52 7.22 4.86
C GLY A 115 -10.37 7.43 5.86
N PHE A 116 -10.42 6.78 7.01
CA PHE A 116 -9.36 6.85 8.02
C PHE A 116 -8.00 6.40 7.49
N TRP A 117 -7.97 5.30 6.73
CA TRP A 117 -6.75 4.79 6.10
C TRP A 117 -6.12 5.81 5.14
N THR A 118 -6.95 6.48 4.34
CA THR A 118 -6.52 7.52 3.40
C THR A 118 -5.99 8.75 4.14
N VAL A 119 -6.67 9.20 5.20
CA VAL A 119 -6.22 10.34 6.02
C VAL A 119 -4.86 10.07 6.65
N LEU A 120 -4.67 8.90 7.26
CA LEU A 120 -3.38 8.53 7.85
C LEU A 120 -2.25 8.47 6.81
N MET A 121 -2.53 7.96 5.60
CA MET A 121 -1.57 7.96 4.51
C MET A 121 -1.18 9.38 4.08
N LEU A 122 -2.16 10.27 3.88
CA LEU A 122 -1.91 11.66 3.50
C LEU A 122 -1.10 12.41 4.56
N LEU A 123 -1.41 12.20 5.84
CA LEU A 123 -0.62 12.76 6.95
C LEU A 123 0.81 12.22 6.93
N GLY A 124 1.01 10.92 6.66
CA GLY A 124 2.34 10.33 6.50
C GLY A 124 3.13 10.96 5.35
N VAL A 125 2.49 11.15 4.19
CA VAL A 125 3.11 11.80 3.02
C VAL A 125 3.49 13.25 3.32
N LEU A 126 2.61 14.02 3.95
CA LEU A 126 2.91 15.39 4.35
C LEU A 126 4.11 15.43 5.31
N THR A 127 4.10 14.55 6.31
CA THR A 127 5.14 14.47 7.35
C THR A 127 6.50 14.14 6.75
N ILE A 128 6.59 13.17 5.83
CA ILE A 128 7.88 12.78 5.22
C ILE A 128 8.41 13.82 4.23
N VAL A 129 7.52 14.56 3.55
CA VAL A 129 7.92 15.69 2.69
C VAL A 129 8.54 16.81 3.52
N VAL A 130 7.88 17.19 4.64
CA VAL A 130 8.41 18.18 5.58
C VAL A 130 9.73 17.70 6.21
N ALA A 131 9.82 16.42 6.59
CA ALA A 131 11.05 15.83 7.11
C ALA A 131 12.21 15.95 6.12
N SER A 132 11.96 15.60 4.86
CA SER A 132 12.95 15.66 3.78
C SER A 132 13.41 17.09 3.52
N PHE A 133 12.49 18.05 3.51
CA PHE A 133 12.82 19.46 3.37
C PHE A 133 13.77 19.93 4.49
N PHE A 134 13.48 19.61 5.76
CA PHE A 134 14.36 19.96 6.87
C PHE A 134 15.75 19.35 6.75
N ILE A 135 15.87 18.08 6.32
CA ILE A 135 17.16 17.42 6.14
C ILE A 135 17.97 18.05 4.98
N ILE A 136 17.32 18.37 3.86
CA ILE A 136 17.96 19.04 2.73
C ILE A 136 18.50 20.41 3.16
N CYS A 137 17.71 21.18 3.93
CA CYS A 137 18.17 22.45 4.50
C CYS A 137 19.24 22.27 5.59
N ALA A 138 19.25 21.16 6.33
CA ALA A 138 20.24 20.92 7.39
C ALA A 138 21.67 20.74 6.85
N ALA A 139 21.82 20.15 5.66
CA ALA A 139 23.11 19.83 5.06
C ALA A 139 24.03 21.03 4.79
N PRO A 140 23.59 22.12 4.10
CA PRO A 140 24.45 23.28 3.86
C PRO A 140 24.77 24.09 5.13
N PHE A 141 23.85 24.11 6.10
CA PHE A 141 23.99 24.94 7.31
C PHE A 141 24.58 24.18 8.52
N ALA A 142 24.81 22.88 8.39
CA ALA A 142 25.23 21.99 9.48
C ALA A 142 24.41 22.21 10.77
N SER A 143 23.10 22.49 10.64
CA SER A 143 22.25 22.88 11.78
C SER A 143 21.76 21.66 12.56
N HIS A 144 22.18 21.54 13.83
CA HIS A 144 21.76 20.44 14.69
C HIS A 144 20.25 20.42 14.96
N ILE A 145 19.60 21.59 14.97
CA ILE A 145 18.16 21.73 15.19
C ILE A 145 17.39 21.13 14.01
N LEU A 146 17.81 21.46 12.78
CA LEU A 146 17.17 20.94 11.56
C LEU A 146 17.36 19.42 11.42
N TYR A 147 18.54 18.88 11.74
CA TYR A 147 18.75 17.43 11.77
C TYR A 147 17.86 16.74 12.80
N LYS A 148 17.71 17.31 14.00
CA LYS A 148 16.83 16.74 15.05
C LYS A 148 15.35 16.82 14.65
N ALA A 149 14.91 17.96 14.13
CA ALA A 149 13.54 18.14 13.65
C ALA A 149 13.24 17.16 12.51
N GLY A 150 14.04 17.20 11.43
CA GLY A 150 13.88 16.30 10.29
C GLY A 150 13.89 14.82 10.69
N GLY A 151 14.83 14.41 11.57
CA GLY A 151 14.88 13.07 12.11
C GLY A 151 13.61 12.68 12.88
N GLY A 152 13.09 13.56 13.73
CA GLY A 152 11.83 13.36 14.46
C GLY A 152 10.63 13.21 13.53
N PHE A 153 10.51 14.06 12.50
CA PHE A 153 9.44 13.94 11.50
C PHE A 153 9.56 12.64 10.68
N TYR A 154 10.77 12.15 10.38
CA TYR A 154 10.96 10.83 9.75
C TYR A 154 10.45 9.68 10.64
N ILE A 155 10.69 9.74 11.96
CA ILE A 155 10.13 8.75 12.90
C ILE A 155 8.60 8.80 12.91
N ILE A 156 8.01 9.99 13.00
CA ILE A 156 6.55 10.17 12.99
C ILE A 156 5.95 9.62 11.69
N ALA A 157 6.56 9.92 10.54
CA ALA A 157 6.12 9.39 9.24
C ALA A 157 6.19 7.86 9.21
N GLY A 158 7.28 7.26 9.72
CA GLY A 158 7.41 5.81 9.83
C GLY A 158 6.32 5.18 10.70
N VAL A 159 5.94 5.81 11.81
CA VAL A 159 4.83 5.37 12.67
C VAL A 159 3.49 5.49 11.96
N LEU A 160 3.20 6.62 11.30
CA LEU A 160 1.97 6.82 10.53
C LEU A 160 1.83 5.77 9.42
N PHE A 161 2.88 5.53 8.64
CA PHE A 161 2.86 4.50 7.60
C PHE A 161 2.79 3.07 8.17
N SER A 162 3.33 2.82 9.36
CA SER A 162 3.12 1.55 10.06
C SER A 162 1.65 1.33 10.39
N LEU A 163 0.96 2.37 10.89
CA LEU A 163 -0.48 2.32 11.15
C LEU A 163 -1.26 2.07 9.86
N VAL A 164 -0.89 2.71 8.74
CA VAL A 164 -1.50 2.47 7.42
C VAL A 164 -1.35 1.01 6.99
N VAL A 165 -0.17 0.42 7.17
CA VAL A 165 0.07 -1.00 6.85
C VAL A 165 -0.76 -1.92 7.75
N VAL A 166 -0.73 -1.73 9.07
CA VAL A 166 -1.48 -2.56 10.04
C VAL A 166 -2.98 -2.47 9.79
N MET A 167 -3.48 -1.25 9.57
CA MET A 167 -4.87 -1.00 9.25
C MET A 167 -5.27 -1.70 7.94
N TYR A 168 -4.40 -1.72 6.93
CA TYR A 168 -4.67 -2.49 5.71
C TYR A 168 -4.73 -4.01 5.95
N VAL A 169 -3.86 -4.54 6.81
CA VAL A 169 -3.91 -5.95 7.20
C VAL A 169 -5.24 -6.29 7.87
N ILE A 170 -5.68 -5.45 8.81
CA ILE A 170 -6.97 -5.61 9.50
C ILE A 170 -8.14 -5.53 8.51
N TRP A 171 -8.09 -4.63 7.51
CA TRP A 171 -9.10 -4.55 6.46
C TRP A 171 -9.30 -5.89 5.76
N VAL A 172 -8.20 -6.46 5.24
CA VAL A 172 -8.22 -7.71 4.48
C VAL A 172 -8.64 -8.90 5.35
N GLN A 173 -8.23 -8.93 6.62
CA GLN A 173 -8.46 -10.08 7.50
C GLN A 173 -9.79 -10.04 8.25
N ALA A 174 -10.33 -8.86 8.56
CA ALA A 174 -11.44 -8.73 9.51
C ALA A 174 -12.63 -7.92 8.97
N VAL A 175 -12.44 -7.02 8.00
CA VAL A 175 -13.48 -6.05 7.61
C VAL A 175 -14.09 -6.35 6.23
N ALA A 176 -13.32 -6.95 5.32
CA ALA A 176 -13.76 -7.19 3.94
C ALA A 176 -14.89 -8.23 3.75
N ASP A 177 -15.41 -8.84 4.84
CA ASP A 177 -16.49 -9.85 4.88
C ASP A 177 -16.55 -10.76 3.64
N LEU A 178 -15.42 -11.40 3.35
CA LEU A 178 -15.23 -12.17 2.12
C LEU A 178 -16.09 -13.44 2.11
N GLU A 179 -16.44 -13.97 3.29
CA GLU A 179 -17.29 -15.14 3.44
C GLU A 179 -18.71 -14.84 2.98
N ASN A 180 -19.32 -13.75 3.48
CA ASN A 180 -20.65 -13.33 3.05
C ASN A 180 -20.66 -12.99 1.55
N TYR A 181 -19.63 -12.29 1.07
CA TYR A 181 -19.47 -12.02 -0.36
C TYR A 181 -19.46 -13.31 -1.20
N THR A 182 -18.69 -14.32 -0.77
CA THR A 182 -18.61 -15.62 -1.43
C THR A 182 -19.95 -16.35 -1.40
N ASN A 183 -20.64 -16.33 -0.26
CA ASN A 183 -21.94 -16.98 -0.10
C ASN A 183 -23.02 -16.34 -0.98
N MET A 184 -23.04 -15.01 -1.08
CA MET A 184 -23.93 -14.29 -1.99
C MET A 184 -23.66 -14.67 -3.45
N LYS A 185 -22.40 -14.68 -3.89
CA LYS A 185 -22.05 -15.09 -5.27
C LYS A 185 -22.33 -16.57 -5.55
N LYS A 186 -22.31 -17.42 -4.52
CA LYS A 186 -22.66 -18.84 -4.64
C LYS A 186 -24.13 -19.11 -4.90
N LEU A 187 -25.03 -18.16 -4.58
CA LEU A 187 -26.46 -18.26 -4.93
C LEU A 187 -26.64 -18.31 -6.45
N ASP A 188 -25.87 -17.49 -7.18
CA ASP A 188 -25.90 -17.45 -8.64
C ASP A 188 -24.97 -18.52 -9.26
N CYS A 189 -23.89 -18.88 -8.56
CA CYS A 189 -22.86 -19.77 -9.06
C CYS A 189 -22.30 -20.72 -7.98
N PRO A 190 -22.81 -21.95 -7.87
CA PRO A 190 -22.41 -22.87 -6.81
C PRO A 190 -20.90 -23.14 -6.71
N ASP A 191 -20.21 -23.17 -7.87
CA ASP A 191 -18.76 -23.41 -7.98
C ASP A 191 -17.91 -22.12 -7.90
N PHE A 192 -18.46 -21.01 -7.38
CA PHE A 192 -17.72 -19.76 -7.23
C PHE A 192 -16.64 -19.86 -6.16
N ALA A 193 -15.43 -19.39 -6.50
CA ALA A 193 -14.31 -19.26 -5.58
C ALA A 193 -13.60 -17.91 -5.77
N VAL A 194 -13.22 -17.28 -4.66
CA VAL A 194 -12.43 -16.05 -4.64
C VAL A 194 -11.14 -16.25 -3.86
N TYR A 195 -10.03 -15.79 -4.42
CA TYR A 195 -8.72 -15.84 -3.80
C TYR A 195 -8.16 -14.42 -3.66
N VAL A 196 -7.90 -13.99 -2.43
CA VAL A 196 -7.36 -12.66 -2.12
C VAL A 196 -5.92 -12.79 -1.62
N ARG A 197 -5.04 -11.91 -2.10
CA ARG A 197 -3.62 -11.87 -1.75
C ARG A 197 -3.16 -10.42 -1.61
N TYR A 198 -2.15 -10.22 -0.77
CA TYR A 198 -1.39 -8.98 -0.76
C TYR A 198 -0.58 -8.85 -2.05
N GLY A 199 -0.61 -7.67 -2.65
CA GLY A 199 0.21 -7.37 -3.82
C GLY A 199 1.62 -6.92 -3.45
N TRP A 200 2.46 -6.75 -4.46
CA TRP A 200 3.89 -6.44 -4.27
C TRP A 200 4.11 -5.04 -3.69
N SER A 201 3.26 -4.08 -4.01
CA SER A 201 3.32 -2.71 -3.48
C SER A 201 3.10 -2.68 -1.97
N PHE A 202 2.18 -3.53 -1.48
CA PHE A 202 1.99 -3.72 -0.05
C PHE A 202 3.27 -4.25 0.62
N MET A 203 3.99 -5.19 -0.02
CA MET A 203 5.24 -5.74 0.54
C MET A 203 6.38 -4.71 0.59
N LEU A 204 6.40 -3.72 -0.30
CA LEU A 204 7.40 -2.65 -0.30
C LEU A 204 7.17 -1.63 0.82
N ALA A 205 5.92 -1.39 1.24
CA ALA A 205 5.62 -0.37 2.24
C ALA A 205 6.29 -0.62 3.61
N PRO A 206 6.27 -1.83 4.21
CA PRO A 206 7.02 -2.13 5.43
C PRO A 206 8.53 -1.92 5.30
N ILE A 207 9.09 -2.18 4.12
CA ILE A 207 10.52 -1.95 3.84
C ILE A 207 10.80 -0.44 3.85
N GLY A 208 9.92 0.36 3.23
CA GLY A 208 9.96 1.82 3.31
C GLY A 208 9.88 2.34 4.75
N VAL A 209 8.98 1.77 5.57
CA VAL A 209 8.85 2.07 7.01
C VAL A 209 10.16 1.84 7.74
N PHE A 210 10.79 0.67 7.53
CA PHE A 210 12.07 0.35 8.15
C PHE A 210 13.14 1.41 7.83
N PHE A 211 13.28 1.77 6.55
CA PHE A 211 14.27 2.77 6.14
C PHE A 211 13.95 4.18 6.67
N ALA A 212 12.68 4.58 6.71
CA ALA A 212 12.27 5.86 7.27
C ALA A 212 12.60 5.96 8.77
N LEU A 213 12.32 4.90 9.54
CA LEU A 213 12.64 4.84 10.97
C LEU A 213 14.15 4.86 11.20
N LEU A 214 14.91 4.07 10.43
CA LEU A 214 16.36 4.01 10.52
C LEU A 214 17.00 5.37 10.17
N ALA A 215 16.54 6.01 9.09
CA ALA A 215 16.99 7.35 8.71
C ALA A 215 16.67 8.38 9.80
N GLY A 216 15.45 8.35 10.36
CA GLY A 216 15.05 9.22 11.46
C GLY A 216 15.98 9.10 12.67
N MET A 217 16.28 7.87 13.10
CA MET A 217 17.24 7.62 14.19
C MET A 217 18.64 8.14 13.88
N LEU A 218 19.13 7.91 12.66
CA LEU A 218 20.46 8.40 12.25
C LEU A 218 20.53 9.92 12.25
N PHE A 219 19.50 10.62 11.75
CA PHE A 219 19.48 12.08 11.76
C PHE A 219 19.39 12.67 13.18
N LEU A 220 18.66 12.01 14.10
CA LEU A 220 18.67 12.38 15.52
C LEU A 220 20.07 12.25 16.12
N LEU A 221 20.78 11.17 15.82
CA LEU A 221 22.16 10.95 16.28
C LEU A 221 23.15 11.94 15.65
N VAL A 222 23.01 12.24 14.36
CA VAL A 222 23.80 13.26 13.65
C VAL A 222 23.57 14.64 14.27
N GLY A 223 22.32 15.04 14.48
CA GLY A 223 22.00 16.30 15.14
C GLY A 223 22.58 16.37 16.55
N ARG A 224 22.49 15.30 17.34
CA ARG A 224 23.13 15.24 18.66
C ARG A 224 24.66 15.36 18.58
N ALA A 225 25.30 14.72 17.61
CA ALA A 225 26.75 14.79 17.44
C ALA A 225 27.25 16.17 17.02
N ILE A 226 26.47 16.90 16.21
CA ILE A 226 26.78 18.29 15.84
C ILE A 226 26.66 19.19 17.07
N TYR A 227 25.58 19.05 17.84
CA TYR A 227 25.34 19.83 19.06
C TYR A 227 26.49 19.68 20.07
N LEU A 228 26.94 18.45 20.33
CA LEU A 228 28.05 18.18 21.25
C LEU A 228 29.42 18.65 20.75
N ARG A 229 29.56 19.07 19.49
CA ARG A 229 30.80 19.62 18.93
C ARG A 229 30.76 21.15 18.85
N SER A 230 29.58 21.75 18.90
CA SER A 230 29.40 23.21 18.94
C SER A 230 29.52 23.80 20.34
N ASP A 231 29.35 22.98 21.38
CA ASP A 231 29.65 23.29 22.79
C ASP A 231 31.10 22.88 23.12
#